data_AF-A0A060UUS3-F1
#
_entry.id   AF-A0A060UUS3-F1
#
_cell.length_a   1.000
_cell.length_b   1.000
_cell.length_c   1.000
_cell.angle_alpha   90.00
_cell.angle_beta   90.00
_cell.angle_gamma   90.00
#
_symmetry.space_group_name_H-M   'P 1'
#
loop_
_entity.id
_entity.type
_entity.pdbx_description
1 polymer ?
#
loop_
_entity_poly.entity_id
_entity_poly.type
_entity_poly.pdbx_seq_one_letter_code
_entity_poly.pdbx_strand_id
1 'polypeptide(L)'
;MLACVTEASIAYRVPVSAIERVISAAHGSAGMSSAGIGPMGIPAQWLPVLGTYGFPVKRVRGDACWGIAAGAWILAVETMYAHPRGHHDNGTVYPTRLGAIPQQDVRWANQAATETHVPAAMLLAVAAQESGFNSGAVSPKGAQGLMQFMPGTWARYGHGSPFNPKAALFAGAAYLRHLALTLGSWPLALAGYNAGGQAVVNAGYRIPPYRETQNYVPAVLARYETLAGLHPAGLSPAITSAAGVQRGSPKSR
;
A
#
# COMPACT_ATOMS: atom_id res chain seq x y z
N MET A 1 19.37 15.08 -7.08
CA MET A 1 18.64 13.84 -7.42
C MET A 1 19.22 12.63 -6.72
N LEU A 2 20.52 12.31 -6.88
CA LEU A 2 21.19 11.17 -6.24
C LEU A 2 21.02 11.13 -4.70
N ALA A 3 21.22 12.26 -4.01
CA ALA A 3 21.01 12.34 -2.55
C ALA A 3 19.58 11.90 -2.15
N CYS A 4 18.57 12.38 -2.86
CA CYS A 4 17.17 12.07 -2.58
C CYS A 4 16.81 10.60 -2.88
N VAL A 5 17.48 9.97 -3.86
CA VAL A 5 17.35 8.52 -4.11
C VAL A 5 17.92 7.72 -2.94
N THR A 6 19.13 8.05 -2.47
CA THR A 6 19.76 7.37 -1.34
C THR A 6 18.95 7.52 -0.05
N GLU A 7 18.48 8.73 0.24
CA GLU A 7 17.68 8.98 1.44
C GLU A 7 16.33 8.25 1.37
N ALA A 8 15.65 8.26 0.23
CA ALA A 8 14.41 7.53 0.04
C ALA A 8 14.61 6.00 0.14
N SER A 9 15.74 5.49 -0.38
CA SER A 9 16.13 4.08 -0.25
C SER A 9 16.28 3.66 1.21
N ILE A 10 16.95 4.49 2.02
CA ILE A 10 17.12 4.24 3.46
C ILE A 10 15.78 4.33 4.19
N ALA A 11 15.01 5.39 3.93
CA ALA A 11 13.75 5.67 4.62
C ALA A 11 12.70 4.57 4.40
N TYR A 12 12.59 4.07 3.17
CA TYR A 12 11.55 3.12 2.79
C TYR A 12 12.07 1.69 2.56
N ARG A 13 13.35 1.45 2.84
CA ARG A 13 14.02 0.14 2.67
C ARG A 13 13.86 -0.44 1.26
N VAL A 14 13.80 0.43 0.25
CA VAL A 14 13.74 0.04 -1.16
C VAL A 14 15.16 0.10 -1.73
N PRO A 15 15.66 -0.92 -2.45
CA PRO A 15 16.99 -0.84 -3.05
C PRO A 15 17.12 0.38 -3.97
N VAL A 16 18.24 1.09 -3.88
CA VAL A 16 18.57 2.22 -4.78
C VAL A 16 18.33 1.84 -6.24
N SER A 17 18.78 0.65 -6.65
CA SER A 17 18.61 0.16 -8.02
C SER A 17 17.15 0.00 -8.46
N ALA A 18 16.21 -0.25 -7.54
CA ALA A 18 14.78 -0.32 -7.85
C ALA A 18 14.20 1.07 -8.11
N ILE A 19 14.58 2.06 -7.29
CA ILE A 19 14.19 3.46 -7.48
C ILE A 19 14.73 3.98 -8.82
N GLU A 20 16.02 3.73 -9.11
CA GLU A 20 16.66 4.16 -10.36
C GLU A 20 16.04 3.51 -11.60
N ARG A 21 15.64 2.24 -11.53
CA ARG A 21 14.93 1.58 -12.63
C ARG A 21 13.60 2.26 -12.95
N VAL A 22 12.83 2.64 -11.93
CA VAL A 22 11.55 3.33 -12.13
C VAL A 22 11.76 4.73 -12.68
N ILE A 23 12.72 5.50 -12.15
CA ILE A 23 13.09 6.81 -12.70
C ILE A 23 13.47 6.67 -14.17
N SER A 24 14.33 5.69 -14.49
CA SER A 24 14.78 5.44 -15.87
C SER A 24 13.63 5.06 -16.80
N ALA A 25 12.70 4.19 -16.34
CA ALA A 25 11.53 3.80 -17.10
C ALA A 25 10.55 4.96 -17.34
N ALA A 26 10.38 5.84 -16.34
CA ALA A 26 9.55 7.04 -16.45
C ALA A 26 10.11 8.06 -17.47
N HIS A 27 11.43 8.08 -17.68
CA HIS A 27 12.10 8.96 -18.64
C HIS A 27 12.40 8.32 -20.01
N GLY A 28 12.38 6.99 -20.12
CA GLY A 28 12.84 6.23 -21.29
C GLY A 28 11.83 6.04 -22.43
N SER A 29 10.59 6.49 -22.30
CA SER A 29 9.57 6.39 -23.36
C SER A 29 9.49 7.67 -24.18
N ALA A 30 10.42 7.83 -25.13
CA ALA A 30 10.31 8.81 -26.21
C ALA A 30 9.11 8.44 -27.11
N GLY A 31 7.89 8.84 -26.71
CA GLY A 31 6.68 8.64 -27.52
C GLY A 31 5.37 8.40 -26.76
N MET A 32 5.39 8.16 -25.46
CA MET A 32 4.18 8.13 -24.62
C MET A 32 4.29 9.24 -23.59
N SER A 33 3.30 10.14 -23.53
CA SER A 33 3.34 11.25 -22.57
C SER A 33 3.54 10.68 -21.16
N SER A 34 4.48 11.25 -20.39
CA SER A 34 4.64 10.95 -18.98
C SER A 34 3.35 11.33 -18.22
N ALA A 35 2.39 10.42 -18.17
CA ALA A 35 1.11 10.60 -17.48
C ALA A 35 1.26 10.58 -15.95
N GLY A 36 2.48 10.29 -15.48
CA GLY A 36 2.86 10.24 -14.09
C GLY A 36 3.44 11.55 -13.56
N ILE A 37 3.33 11.74 -12.26
CA ILE A 37 3.76 12.94 -11.53
C ILE A 37 5.19 12.76 -11.01
N GLY A 38 6.03 13.77 -11.24
CA GLY A 38 7.38 13.83 -10.71
C GLY A 38 8.34 12.80 -11.34
N PRO A 39 9.59 12.72 -10.83
CA PRO A 39 10.66 11.92 -11.45
C PRO A 39 10.41 10.41 -11.49
N MET A 40 9.53 9.90 -10.63
CA MET A 40 9.18 8.48 -10.57
C MET A 40 7.90 8.14 -11.33
N GLY A 41 7.31 9.10 -12.06
CA GLY A 41 6.12 8.86 -12.87
C GLY A 41 4.90 8.39 -12.05
N ILE A 42 4.68 8.98 -10.87
CA ILE A 42 3.62 8.54 -9.94
C ILE A 42 2.23 8.68 -10.59
N PRO A 43 1.44 7.60 -10.72
CA PRO A 43 0.08 7.69 -11.23
C PRO A 43 -0.79 8.64 -10.40
N ALA A 44 -1.58 9.51 -11.04
CA ALA A 44 -2.37 10.53 -10.34
C ALA A 44 -3.36 9.96 -9.31
N GLN A 45 -3.78 8.70 -9.45
CA GLN A 45 -4.64 8.01 -8.47
C GLN A 45 -4.00 7.85 -7.09
N TRP A 46 -2.67 7.95 -6.99
CA TRP A 46 -1.96 7.91 -5.71
C TRP A 46 -2.03 9.24 -4.96
N LEU A 47 -2.35 10.37 -5.59
CA LEU A 47 -2.30 11.67 -4.92
C LEU A 47 -3.20 11.80 -3.70
N PRO A 48 -4.47 11.34 -3.72
CA PRO A 48 -5.32 11.38 -2.52
C PRO A 48 -4.75 10.54 -1.39
N VAL A 49 -4.16 9.38 -1.73
CA VAL A 49 -3.50 8.49 -0.77
C VAL A 49 -2.26 9.19 -0.20
N LEU A 50 -1.33 9.61 -1.05
CA LEU A 50 -0.10 10.30 -0.64
C LEU A 50 -0.36 11.49 0.31
N GLY A 51 -1.42 12.27 0.05
CA GLY A 51 -1.85 13.36 0.92
C GLY A 51 -2.16 12.93 2.36
N THR A 52 -2.76 11.74 2.57
CA THR A 52 -3.05 11.22 3.92
C THR A 52 -1.81 10.70 4.64
N TYR A 53 -0.72 10.41 3.91
CA TYR A 53 0.54 9.87 4.45
C TYR A 53 1.64 10.92 4.62
N GLY A 54 1.25 12.19 4.71
CA GLY A 54 2.22 13.25 4.95
C GLY A 54 3.08 13.58 3.72
N PHE A 55 2.63 13.21 2.51
CA PHE A 55 3.21 13.70 1.26
C PHE A 55 2.31 14.81 0.69
N PRO A 56 2.61 16.10 0.95
CA PRO A 56 1.77 17.18 0.45
C PRO A 56 1.74 17.15 -1.09
N VAL A 57 0.56 17.03 -1.69
CA VAL A 57 0.39 16.88 -3.15
C VAL A 57 1.11 17.98 -3.94
N LYS A 58 1.10 19.22 -3.42
CA LYS A 58 1.83 20.35 -4.03
C LYS A 58 3.34 20.11 -4.07
N ARG A 59 3.92 19.50 -3.03
CA ARG A 59 5.34 19.17 -2.95
C ARG A 59 5.68 17.98 -3.83
N VAL A 60 4.88 16.91 -3.81
CA VAL A 60 5.05 15.75 -4.70
C VAL A 60 5.06 16.16 -6.17
N ARG A 61 4.23 17.13 -6.57
CA ARG A 61 4.18 17.66 -7.94
C ARG A 61 5.33 18.59 -8.29
N GLY A 62 5.77 19.42 -7.33
CA GLY A 62 6.67 20.55 -7.59
C GLY A 62 8.12 20.35 -7.17
N ASP A 63 8.43 19.30 -6.39
CA ASP A 63 9.74 19.05 -5.83
C ASP A 63 10.18 17.60 -6.14
N ALA A 64 11.30 17.47 -6.85
CA ALA A 64 11.81 16.19 -7.29
C ALA A 64 12.12 15.23 -6.13
N CYS A 65 12.57 15.73 -4.98
CA CYS A 65 12.90 14.90 -3.82
C CYS A 65 11.64 14.41 -3.12
N TRP A 66 10.59 15.24 -3.05
CA TRP A 66 9.27 14.79 -2.61
C TRP A 66 8.64 13.78 -3.57
N GLY A 67 8.83 13.96 -4.88
CA GLY A 67 8.40 13.00 -5.89
C GLY A 67 9.14 11.66 -5.79
N ILE A 68 10.46 11.69 -5.56
CA ILE A 68 11.26 10.47 -5.35
C ILE A 68 10.90 9.78 -4.04
N ALA A 69 10.72 10.53 -2.94
CA ALA A 69 10.30 9.97 -1.66
C ALA A 69 8.91 9.31 -1.77
N ALA A 70 7.94 9.99 -2.40
CA ALA A 70 6.60 9.44 -2.62
C ALA A 70 6.62 8.20 -3.53
N GLY A 71 7.41 8.21 -4.60
CA GLY A 71 7.52 7.07 -5.50
C GLY A 71 8.27 5.88 -4.86
N ALA A 72 9.28 6.13 -4.04
CA ALA A 72 9.97 5.10 -3.27
C ALA A 72 9.06 4.51 -2.18
N TRP A 73 8.22 5.33 -1.55
CA TRP A 73 7.19 4.84 -0.63
C TRP A 73 6.16 3.96 -1.35
N ILE A 74 5.68 4.38 -2.54
CA ILE A 74 4.82 3.55 -3.39
C ILE A 74 5.54 2.24 -3.73
N LEU A 75 6.81 2.29 -4.11
CA LEU A 75 7.60 1.09 -4.35
C LEU A 75 7.76 0.24 -3.10
N ALA A 76 7.89 0.77 -1.89
CA ALA A 76 7.94 -0.06 -0.69
C ALA A 76 6.61 -0.78 -0.45
N VAL A 77 5.51 -0.08 -0.68
CA VAL A 77 4.15 -0.65 -0.61
C VAL A 77 3.96 -1.72 -1.69
N GLU A 78 4.43 -1.47 -2.92
CA GLU A 78 4.23 -2.33 -4.09
C GLU A 78 5.29 -3.45 -4.24
N THR A 79 6.57 -3.24 -3.97
CA THR A 79 7.64 -4.24 -4.16
C THR A 79 7.56 -5.40 -3.16
N MET A 80 6.71 -5.30 -2.14
CA MET A 80 6.20 -6.47 -1.43
C MET A 80 5.45 -7.49 -2.33
N TYR A 81 5.10 -7.12 -3.57
CA TYR A 81 4.62 -8.04 -4.62
C TYR A 81 5.73 -8.91 -5.25
N ALA A 82 6.99 -8.48 -5.25
CA ALA A 82 7.95 -9.00 -6.22
C ALA A 82 8.88 -10.10 -5.68
N HIS A 83 9.31 -10.08 -4.41
CA HIS A 83 10.34 -11.00 -3.91
C HIS A 83 10.00 -11.61 -2.52
N PRO A 84 9.60 -12.89 -2.47
CA PRO A 84 9.53 -13.67 -1.21
C PRO A 84 10.91 -14.09 -0.67
N ARG A 85 12.00 -13.83 -1.37
CA ARG A 85 13.35 -14.23 -0.93
C ARG A 85 14.02 -13.09 -0.16
N GLY A 86 14.12 -13.25 1.15
CA GLY A 86 15.07 -12.46 1.94
C GLY A 86 14.68 -12.22 3.39
N HIS A 87 13.42 -12.41 3.77
CA HIS A 87 13.06 -12.54 5.18
C HIS A 87 12.55 -13.96 5.41
N HIS A 88 13.48 -14.86 5.74
CA HIS A 88 13.13 -15.96 6.63
C HIS A 88 12.76 -15.32 7.96
N ASP A 89 11.50 -14.94 8.09
CA ASP A 89 10.95 -14.53 9.35
C ASP A 89 10.77 -15.76 10.22
N ASN A 90 11.87 -16.17 10.85
CA ASN A 90 11.92 -17.02 12.04
C ASN A 90 11.21 -16.29 13.20
N GLY A 91 9.90 -16.03 13.04
CA GLY A 91 9.08 -15.32 14.01
C GLY A 91 9.25 -13.80 13.96
N THR A 92 8.83 -13.12 12.89
CA THR A 92 8.62 -11.66 12.94
C THR A 92 7.69 -11.35 14.10
N VAL A 93 8.29 -10.84 15.17
CA VAL A 93 7.59 -10.13 16.21
C VAL A 93 7.13 -8.84 15.55
N TYR A 94 5.87 -8.80 15.11
CA TYR A 94 5.19 -7.54 14.82
C TYR A 94 5.44 -6.62 16.02
N PRO A 95 5.87 -5.36 15.80
CA PRO A 95 6.23 -4.48 16.90
C PRO A 95 5.14 -4.49 17.96
N THR A 96 5.53 -4.73 19.21
CA THR A 96 4.70 -4.95 20.40
C THR A 96 3.72 -3.81 20.72
N ARG A 97 3.66 -2.76 19.88
CA ARG A 97 2.68 -1.66 19.96
C ARG A 97 1.29 -2.03 19.43
N LEU A 98 1.08 -3.23 18.86
CA LEU A 98 -0.25 -3.77 18.59
C LEU A 98 -0.60 -4.89 19.59
N GLY A 99 -0.62 -4.55 20.88
CA GLY A 99 -1.35 -5.33 21.87
C GLY A 99 -2.85 -5.26 21.57
N ALA A 100 -3.32 -6.04 20.58
CA ALA A 100 -4.72 -6.16 20.17
C ALA A 100 -4.99 -7.26 19.12
N ILE A 101 -3.97 -7.77 18.40
CA ILE A 101 -4.17 -8.78 17.35
C ILE A 101 -4.10 -10.20 17.95
N PRO A 102 -5.11 -11.06 17.76
CA PRO A 102 -5.03 -12.44 18.20
C PRO A 102 -3.85 -13.17 17.56
N GLN A 103 -2.98 -13.77 18.38
CA GLN A 103 -1.76 -14.47 17.92
C GLN A 103 -2.07 -15.60 16.94
N GLN A 104 -3.25 -16.21 17.05
CA GLN A 104 -3.70 -17.24 16.13
C GLN A 104 -4.00 -16.68 14.72
N ASP A 105 -4.57 -15.48 14.64
CA ASP A 105 -4.82 -14.79 13.37
C ASP A 105 -3.52 -14.40 12.69
N VAL A 106 -2.52 -13.97 13.46
CA VAL A 106 -1.16 -13.74 12.95
C VAL A 106 -0.57 -15.00 12.31
N ARG A 107 -0.66 -16.15 13.00
CA ARG A 107 -0.17 -17.42 12.46
C ARG A 107 -0.87 -17.80 11.15
N TRP A 108 -2.19 -17.69 11.11
CA TRP A 108 -2.95 -18.00 9.89
C TRP A 108 -2.68 -17.01 8.76
N ALA A 109 -2.50 -15.72 9.07
CA ALA A 109 -2.13 -14.72 8.09
C ALA A 109 -0.74 -15.01 7.47
N ASN A 110 0.23 -15.42 8.27
CA ASN A 110 1.55 -15.84 7.76
C ASN A 110 1.48 -17.08 6.85
N GLN A 111 0.61 -18.04 7.18
CA GLN A 111 0.37 -19.22 6.33
C GLN A 111 -0.28 -18.80 5.00
N ALA A 112 -1.37 -18.04 5.05
CA ALA A 112 -2.05 -17.53 3.85
C ALA A 112 -1.13 -16.68 2.97
N ALA A 113 -0.24 -15.89 3.59
CA ALA A 113 0.76 -15.09 2.90
C ALA A 113 1.76 -15.95 2.11
N THR A 114 2.13 -17.12 2.64
CA THR A 114 3.04 -18.05 1.96
C THR A 114 2.42 -18.60 0.68
N GLU A 115 1.10 -18.86 0.68
CA GLU A 115 0.39 -19.46 -0.45
C GLU A 115 0.01 -18.45 -1.54
N THR A 116 -0.30 -17.21 -1.14
CA THR A 116 -0.88 -16.20 -2.04
C THR A 116 0.08 -15.07 -2.39
N HIS A 117 1.23 -15.02 -1.71
CA HIS A 117 2.19 -13.90 -1.67
C HIS A 117 1.52 -12.53 -1.42
N VAL A 118 0.41 -12.51 -0.69
CA VAL A 118 -0.10 -11.30 -0.05
C VAL A 118 0.64 -11.12 1.26
N PRO A 119 1.26 -9.98 1.56
CA PRO A 119 1.94 -9.77 2.84
C PRO A 119 0.98 -10.02 4.01
N ALA A 120 1.42 -10.78 5.02
CA ALA A 120 0.61 -11.05 6.20
C ALA A 120 0.19 -9.76 6.91
N ALA A 121 1.08 -8.76 6.97
CA ALA A 121 0.77 -7.42 7.45
C ALA A 121 -0.39 -6.75 6.69
N MET A 122 -0.49 -6.93 5.36
CA MET A 122 -1.58 -6.36 4.56
C MET A 122 -2.89 -7.04 4.88
N LEU A 123 -2.88 -8.37 5.02
CA LEU A 123 -4.05 -9.15 5.38
C LEU A 123 -4.58 -8.79 6.78
N LEU A 124 -3.67 -8.66 7.75
CA LEU A 124 -4.00 -8.24 9.12
C LEU A 124 -4.50 -6.78 9.17
N ALA A 125 -3.97 -5.90 8.31
CA ALA A 125 -4.45 -4.53 8.18
C ALA A 125 -5.90 -4.47 7.67
N VAL A 126 -6.24 -5.32 6.70
CA VAL A 126 -7.63 -5.47 6.21
C VAL A 126 -8.52 -6.03 7.32
N ALA A 127 -8.15 -7.14 7.97
CA ALA A 127 -8.91 -7.72 9.08
C ALA A 127 -9.21 -6.70 10.20
N ALA A 128 -8.20 -5.90 10.57
CA ALA A 128 -8.34 -4.84 11.55
C ALA A 128 -9.32 -3.74 11.11
N GLN A 129 -9.34 -3.41 9.81
CA GLN A 129 -10.24 -2.39 9.26
C GLN A 129 -11.67 -2.91 9.09
N GLU A 130 -11.83 -4.18 8.71
CA GLU A 130 -13.13 -4.80 8.44
C GLU A 130 -13.94 -5.05 9.71
N SER A 131 -13.34 -5.69 10.71
CA SER A 131 -14.07 -6.08 11.92
C SER A 131 -13.34 -5.84 13.23
N GLY A 132 -12.11 -5.31 13.18
CA GLY A 132 -11.27 -5.22 14.38
C GLY A 132 -10.98 -6.59 14.99
N PHE A 133 -10.80 -7.61 14.14
CA PHE A 133 -10.61 -9.02 14.54
C PHE A 133 -11.83 -9.70 15.19
N ASN A 134 -13.04 -9.13 15.06
CA ASN A 134 -14.25 -9.82 15.47
C ASN A 134 -14.68 -10.85 14.41
N SER A 135 -14.49 -12.14 14.69
CA SER A 135 -14.89 -13.25 13.79
C SER A 135 -16.39 -13.50 13.75
N GLY A 136 -17.16 -12.96 14.69
CA GLY A 136 -18.63 -13.04 14.72
C GLY A 136 -19.34 -11.84 14.09
N ALA A 137 -18.61 -10.88 13.52
CA ALA A 137 -19.18 -9.65 13.00
C ALA A 137 -20.13 -9.89 11.81
N VAL A 138 -21.26 -9.19 11.81
CA VAL A 138 -22.19 -9.13 10.68
C VAL A 138 -22.56 -7.67 10.42
N SER A 139 -22.30 -7.16 9.21
CA SER A 139 -22.68 -5.79 8.87
C SER A 139 -24.17 -5.68 8.51
N PRO A 140 -24.77 -4.48 8.54
CA PRO A 140 -26.13 -4.25 8.07
C PRO A 140 -26.35 -4.65 6.60
N LYS A 141 -25.28 -4.64 5.78
CA LYS A 141 -25.32 -5.06 4.37
C LYS A 141 -25.17 -6.59 4.22
N GLY A 142 -24.95 -7.33 5.29
CA GLY A 142 -24.79 -8.78 5.29
C GLY A 142 -23.35 -9.27 5.10
N ALA A 143 -22.36 -8.42 5.30
CA ALA A 143 -20.95 -8.83 5.28
C ALA A 143 -20.62 -9.63 6.55
N GLN A 144 -19.85 -10.72 6.45
CA GLN A 144 -19.71 -11.71 7.51
C GLN A 144 -18.25 -11.96 7.93
N GLY A 145 -18.07 -12.10 9.24
CA GLY A 145 -16.85 -12.60 9.87
C GLY A 145 -15.67 -11.64 9.86
N LEU A 146 -14.50 -12.21 10.15
CA LEU A 146 -13.26 -11.47 10.40
C LEU A 146 -12.83 -10.57 9.23
N MET A 147 -13.08 -11.02 7.99
CA MET A 147 -12.71 -10.33 6.76
C MET A 147 -13.92 -9.69 6.05
N GLN A 148 -15.07 -9.62 6.73
CA GLN A 148 -16.34 -9.04 6.25
C GLN A 148 -16.69 -9.43 4.79
N PHE A 149 -16.74 -10.73 4.53
CA PHE A 149 -17.12 -11.22 3.21
C PHE A 149 -18.61 -11.05 2.94
N MET A 150 -18.95 -10.46 1.80
CA MET A 150 -20.30 -10.58 1.24
C MET A 150 -20.55 -12.03 0.77
N PRO A 151 -21.78 -12.58 0.90
CA PRO A 151 -22.07 -13.97 0.54
C PRO A 151 -21.66 -14.36 -0.89
N GLY A 152 -21.89 -13.48 -1.87
CA GLY A 152 -21.51 -13.72 -3.26
C GLY A 152 -19.99 -13.80 -3.47
N THR A 153 -19.21 -13.04 -2.71
CA THR A 153 -17.74 -13.12 -2.74
C THR A 153 -17.26 -14.36 -1.99
N TRP A 154 -17.88 -14.70 -0.86
CA TRP A 154 -17.56 -15.93 -0.12
C TRP A 154 -17.75 -17.19 -0.98
N ALA A 155 -18.82 -17.25 -1.77
CA ALA A 155 -19.07 -18.37 -2.67
C ALA A 155 -17.96 -18.62 -3.71
N ARG A 156 -17.13 -17.60 -4.00
CA ARG A 156 -16.03 -17.68 -4.97
C ARG A 156 -14.68 -17.99 -4.35
N TYR A 157 -14.41 -17.45 -3.17
CA TYR A 157 -13.07 -17.48 -2.55
C TYR A 157 -13.02 -18.25 -1.23
N GLY A 158 -14.17 -18.46 -0.60
CA GLY A 158 -14.29 -19.10 0.70
C GLY A 158 -14.60 -20.59 0.60
N HIS A 159 -14.20 -21.31 1.65
CA HIS A 159 -14.59 -22.69 1.89
C HIS A 159 -15.04 -22.82 3.34
N GLY A 160 -16.15 -23.52 3.59
CA GLY A 160 -16.76 -23.60 4.92
C GLY A 160 -17.44 -22.29 5.33
N SER A 161 -17.16 -21.81 6.54
CA SER A 161 -17.87 -20.68 7.15
C SER A 161 -17.05 -19.38 7.16
N PRO A 162 -17.63 -18.22 6.79
CA PRO A 162 -16.96 -16.92 6.87
C PRO A 162 -16.68 -16.49 8.33
N PHE A 163 -17.38 -17.09 9.29
CA PHE A 163 -17.15 -16.87 10.72
C PHE A 163 -15.95 -17.66 11.27
N ASN A 164 -15.39 -18.58 10.48
CA ASN A 164 -14.13 -19.23 10.83
C ASN A 164 -12.96 -18.31 10.46
N PRO A 165 -12.20 -17.79 11.44
CA PRO A 165 -11.14 -16.79 11.18
C PRO A 165 -10.03 -17.32 10.25
N LYS A 166 -9.66 -18.61 10.36
CA LYS A 166 -8.69 -19.23 9.44
C LYS A 166 -9.23 -19.22 8.02
N ALA A 167 -10.44 -19.72 7.80
CA ALA A 167 -11.04 -19.76 6.46
C ALA A 167 -11.18 -18.34 5.87
N ALA A 168 -11.60 -17.38 6.69
CA ALA A 168 -11.72 -15.97 6.31
C ALA A 168 -10.38 -15.37 5.86
N LEU A 169 -9.30 -15.57 6.62
CA LEU A 169 -7.98 -15.04 6.27
C LEU A 169 -7.45 -15.63 4.95
N PHE A 170 -7.61 -16.93 4.73
CA PHE A 170 -7.16 -17.58 3.49
C PHE A 170 -7.97 -17.09 2.28
N ALA A 171 -9.31 -17.03 2.40
CA ALA A 171 -10.17 -16.46 1.37
C ALA A 171 -9.84 -14.99 1.09
N GLY A 172 -9.57 -14.23 2.16
CA GLY A 172 -9.13 -12.84 2.14
C GLY A 172 -7.88 -12.63 1.32
N ALA A 173 -6.87 -13.45 1.57
CA ALA A 173 -5.60 -13.42 0.86
C ALA A 173 -5.78 -13.77 -0.62
N ALA A 174 -6.56 -14.81 -0.95
CA ALA A 174 -6.84 -15.18 -2.33
C ALA A 174 -7.59 -14.06 -3.09
N TYR A 175 -8.60 -13.46 -2.47
CA TYR A 175 -9.37 -12.38 -3.09
C TYR A 175 -8.52 -11.11 -3.29
N LEU A 176 -7.76 -10.70 -2.27
CA LEU A 176 -6.82 -9.56 -2.39
C LEU A 176 -5.78 -9.80 -3.49
N ARG A 177 -5.23 -11.01 -3.59
CA ARG A 177 -4.29 -11.37 -4.66
C ARG A 177 -4.92 -11.29 -6.05
N HIS A 178 -6.16 -11.77 -6.20
CA HIS A 178 -6.87 -11.64 -7.47
C HIS A 178 -7.07 -10.17 -7.86
N LEU A 179 -7.55 -9.34 -6.92
CA LEU A 179 -7.77 -7.91 -7.17
C LEU A 179 -6.47 -7.18 -7.50
N ALA A 180 -5.41 -7.48 -6.77
CA ALA A 180 -4.07 -6.97 -7.02
C ALA A 180 -3.59 -7.23 -8.45
N LEU A 181 -3.67 -8.48 -8.90
CA LEU A 181 -3.25 -8.86 -10.25
C LEU A 181 -4.16 -8.22 -11.32
N THR A 182 -5.45 -8.07 -11.03
CA THR A 182 -6.43 -7.56 -12.00
C THR A 182 -6.40 -6.04 -12.12
N LEU A 183 -6.14 -5.34 -11.01
CA LEU A 183 -6.25 -3.88 -10.91
C LEU A 183 -4.88 -3.19 -10.88
N GLY A 184 -3.79 -3.94 -10.69
CA GLY A 184 -2.42 -3.49 -10.93
C GLY A 184 -1.74 -2.77 -9.76
N SER A 185 -2.41 -2.53 -8.62
CA SER A 185 -1.78 -1.95 -7.43
C SER A 185 -2.54 -2.26 -6.14
N TRP A 186 -1.87 -2.15 -4.98
CA TRP A 186 -2.51 -2.34 -3.67
C TRP A 186 -3.65 -1.35 -3.38
N PRO A 187 -3.54 -0.03 -3.64
CA PRO A 187 -4.66 0.88 -3.41
C PRO A 187 -5.90 0.53 -4.23
N LEU A 188 -5.70 0.10 -5.48
CA LEU A 188 -6.81 -0.32 -6.33
C LEU A 188 -7.37 -1.66 -5.90
N ALA A 189 -6.52 -2.59 -5.43
CA ALA A 189 -6.96 -3.84 -4.84
C ALA A 189 -7.80 -3.60 -3.57
N LEU A 190 -7.36 -2.72 -2.67
CA LEU A 190 -8.10 -2.35 -1.47
C LEU A 190 -9.42 -1.63 -1.81
N ALA A 191 -9.40 -0.76 -2.83
CA ALA A 191 -10.61 -0.14 -3.34
C ALA A 191 -11.59 -1.20 -3.90
N GLY A 192 -11.08 -2.19 -4.63
CA GLY A 192 -11.86 -3.31 -5.16
C GLY A 192 -12.35 -4.27 -4.07
N TYR A 193 -11.61 -4.40 -2.97
CA TYR A 193 -12.02 -5.22 -1.83
C TYR A 193 -13.27 -4.63 -1.17
N ASN A 194 -13.25 -3.31 -0.90
CA ASN A 194 -14.35 -2.59 -0.27
C ASN A 194 -15.53 -2.29 -1.23
N ALA A 195 -15.26 -1.84 -2.45
CA ALA A 195 -16.28 -1.36 -3.39
C ALA A 195 -16.71 -2.40 -4.45
N GLY A 196 -15.97 -3.51 -4.55
CA GLY A 196 -16.03 -4.44 -5.67
C GLY A 196 -15.10 -4.05 -6.82
N GLY A 197 -14.39 -5.03 -7.38
CA GLY A 197 -13.42 -4.79 -8.47
C GLY A 197 -14.03 -4.11 -9.71
N GLN A 198 -15.29 -4.44 -10.05
CA GLN A 198 -15.97 -3.80 -11.18
C GLN A 198 -16.20 -2.29 -10.97
N ALA A 199 -16.38 -1.84 -9.73
CA ALA A 199 -16.50 -0.41 -9.44
C ALA A 199 -15.19 0.33 -9.77
N VAL A 200 -14.04 -0.28 -9.51
CA VAL A 200 -12.71 0.25 -9.86
C VAL A 200 -12.52 0.29 -11.38
N VAL A 201 -12.94 -0.77 -12.08
CA VAL A 201 -12.90 -0.82 -13.55
C VAL A 201 -13.79 0.27 -14.15
N ASN A 202 -15.02 0.42 -13.67
CA ASN A 202 -15.97 1.44 -14.12
C ASN A 202 -15.48 2.86 -13.82
N ALA A 203 -14.70 3.04 -12.74
CA ALA A 203 -14.03 4.30 -12.43
C ALA A 203 -12.81 4.58 -13.33
N GLY A 204 -12.45 3.67 -14.24
CA GLY A 204 -11.29 3.76 -15.12
C GLY A 204 -9.99 3.48 -14.38
N TYR A 205 -9.93 2.41 -13.59
CA TYR A 205 -8.78 2.02 -12.78
C TYR A 205 -8.33 3.11 -11.80
N ARG A 206 -9.32 3.74 -11.16
CA ARG A 206 -9.14 4.75 -10.10
C ARG A 206 -9.94 4.33 -8.87
N ILE A 207 -9.58 4.87 -7.71
CA ILE A 207 -10.39 4.72 -6.50
C ILE A 207 -11.77 5.34 -6.79
N PRO A 208 -12.87 4.55 -6.72
CA PRO A 208 -14.21 5.06 -7.00
C PRO A 208 -14.57 6.25 -6.09
N PRO A 209 -15.44 7.18 -6.53
CA PRO A 209 -15.83 8.35 -5.76
C PRO A 209 -16.85 8.00 -4.64
N TYR A 210 -16.65 6.86 -3.99
CA TYR A 210 -17.43 6.44 -2.84
C TYR A 210 -16.70 6.90 -1.58
N ARG A 211 -17.35 7.71 -0.76
CA ARG A 211 -16.75 8.25 0.47
C ARG A 211 -16.23 7.14 1.39
N GLU A 212 -16.95 6.02 1.47
CA GLU A 212 -16.52 4.83 2.23
C GLU A 212 -15.17 4.32 1.72
N THR A 213 -15.04 4.11 0.41
CA THR A 213 -13.83 3.57 -0.23
C THR A 213 -12.65 4.54 -0.18
N GLN A 214 -12.90 5.83 -0.39
CA GLN A 214 -11.88 6.88 -0.29
C GLN A 214 -11.28 6.99 1.12
N ASN A 215 -12.04 6.62 2.16
CA ASN A 215 -11.56 6.55 3.53
C ASN A 215 -10.94 5.18 3.85
N TYR A 216 -11.49 4.10 3.29
CA TYR A 216 -11.06 2.73 3.53
C TYR A 216 -9.61 2.49 3.10
N VAL A 217 -9.26 2.87 1.86
CA VAL A 217 -7.93 2.64 1.30
C VAL A 217 -6.79 3.24 2.17
N PRO A 218 -6.82 4.54 2.53
CA PRO A 218 -5.81 5.11 3.43
C PRO A 218 -5.95 4.66 4.89
N ALA A 219 -7.09 4.10 5.33
CA ALA A 219 -7.13 3.49 6.65
C ALA A 219 -6.34 2.17 6.70
N VAL A 220 -6.53 1.32 5.69
CA VAL A 220 -5.83 0.02 5.61
C VAL A 220 -4.33 0.20 5.41
N LEU A 221 -3.91 1.06 4.46
CA LEU A 221 -2.49 1.26 4.18
C LEU A 221 -1.71 1.77 5.41
N ALA A 222 -2.36 2.52 6.32
CA ALA A 222 -1.71 3.06 7.52
C ALA A 222 -1.50 1.99 8.59
N ARG A 223 -2.48 1.09 8.71
CA ARG A 223 -2.35 -0.11 9.54
C ARG A 223 -1.26 -1.03 8.99
N TYR A 224 -1.23 -1.19 7.67
CA TYR A 224 -0.22 -2.00 6.99
C TYR A 224 1.20 -1.49 7.25
N GLU A 225 1.45 -0.19 7.10
CA GLU A 225 2.75 0.40 7.41
C GLU A 225 3.20 0.14 8.84
N THR A 226 2.30 0.37 9.80
CA THR A 226 2.55 0.15 11.22
C THR A 226 2.93 -1.32 11.47
N LEU A 227 2.19 -2.24 10.87
CA LEU A 227 2.41 -3.68 10.98
C LEU A 227 3.71 -4.14 10.30
N ALA A 228 4.02 -3.58 9.12
CA ALA A 228 5.21 -3.91 8.35
C ALA A 228 6.48 -3.22 8.88
N GLY A 229 6.37 -2.37 9.91
CA GLY A 229 7.48 -1.55 10.39
C GLY A 229 7.93 -0.50 9.37
N LEU A 230 7.08 -0.19 8.38
CA LEU A 230 7.27 0.86 7.38
C LEU A 230 6.70 2.19 7.91
N HIS A 231 7.03 2.55 9.14
CA HIS A 231 6.71 3.89 9.58
C HIS A 231 7.52 4.89 8.76
N PRO A 232 6.91 5.97 8.23
CA PRO A 232 7.69 7.12 7.85
C PRO A 232 8.31 7.66 9.14
N ALA A 233 9.54 7.26 9.45
CA ALA A 233 10.43 8.18 10.12
C ALA A 233 10.41 9.41 9.20
N GLY A 234 9.77 10.49 9.66
CA GLY A 234 9.65 11.72 8.88
C GLY A 234 11.00 11.99 8.21
N LEU A 235 10.96 12.25 6.91
CA LEU A 235 12.13 12.49 6.08
C LEU A 235 13.16 13.27 6.91
N SER A 236 14.35 12.69 7.11
CA SER A 236 15.39 13.29 7.95
C SER A 236 15.54 14.78 7.60
N PRO A 237 15.86 15.68 8.54
CA PRO A 237 16.00 17.13 8.29
C PRO A 237 16.89 17.49 7.06
N ALA A 238 17.74 16.57 6.62
CA ALA A 238 18.50 16.63 5.39
C ALA A 238 17.65 16.85 4.11
N ILE A 239 16.47 16.21 3.98
CA ILE A 239 15.58 16.41 2.82
C ILE A 239 14.93 17.80 2.83
N THR A 240 14.58 18.32 4.02
CA THR A 240 14.08 19.70 4.15
C THR A 240 15.16 20.74 3.83
N SER A 241 16.42 20.44 4.12
CA SER A 241 17.57 21.31 3.82
C SER A 241 17.92 21.32 2.33
N ALA A 242 17.92 20.15 1.68
CA ALA A 242 18.20 20.03 0.24
C ALA A 242 17.15 20.74 -0.65
N ALA A 243 15.89 20.83 -0.19
CA ALA A 243 14.83 21.59 -0.86
C ALA A 243 14.92 23.12 -0.65
N GLY A 244 15.83 23.59 0.20
CA GLY A 244 16.01 25.01 0.54
C GLY A 244 17.09 25.76 -0.28
N VAL A 245 17.96 25.05 -1.00
CA VAL A 245 19.10 25.65 -1.73
C VAL A 245 18.78 25.79 -3.21
N GLN A 246 17.74 26.55 -3.54
CA GLN A 246 17.61 27.22 -4.84
C GLN A 246 16.93 28.58 -4.65
N ARG A 247 17.67 29.54 -4.10
CA ARG A 247 17.41 30.97 -4.36
C ARG A 247 18.72 31.64 -4.75
N GLY A 248 18.85 31.80 -6.07
CA GLY A 248 19.49 32.93 -6.76
C GLY A 248 20.89 33.33 -6.31
N SER A 249 21.88 32.97 -7.11
CA SER A 249 23.00 33.88 -7.35
C SER A 249 22.50 35.08 -8.14
N PRO A 250 22.76 36.34 -7.73
CA PRO A 250 22.91 37.43 -8.66
C PRO A 250 24.38 37.64 -8.97
N LYS A 251 24.64 37.78 -10.26
CA LYS A 251 25.91 38.12 -10.88
C LYS A 251 26.52 39.40 -10.32
N SER A 252 27.86 39.40 -10.31
CA SER A 252 28.78 40.52 -10.43
C SER A 252 28.19 41.90 -10.77
N ARG A 253 28.58 42.91 -10.00
CA ARG A 253 29.20 44.15 -10.48
C ARG A 253 30.11 44.72 -9.41
#